data_AF-A0A7C2JL65-F1
#
_entry.id   AF-A0A7C2JL65-F1
#
_cell.length_a   1.000
_cell.length_b   1.000
_cell.length_c   1.000
_cell.angle_alpha   90.00
_cell.angle_beta   90.00
_cell.angle_gamma   90.00
#
_symmetry.space_group_name_H-M   'P 1'
#
loop_
_entity.id
_entity.type
_entity.pdbx_description
1 polymer ?
#
loop_
_entity_poly.entity_id
_entity_poly.type
_entity_poly.pdbx_seq_one_letter_code
_entity_poly.pdbx_strand_id
1 'polypeptide(L)'
;MRLVESRSSAFWYASSASCTCPSSLSAFPRRLYPSASFGKSRMYSRFTCTASCHRPFTASFTAWSVSCFFSFARSSGVISSWVVSFVIFRRFLPARRSGKDTAARPHGQTPAPSSRPAYDRSVPAPDINPTALASRMRTAWQAAASRFRAYHLIVPGSPAFVCKTDACEAACCRVFSVAMHDRDVDHFARTTGLQPVQFLELEEGQPVRLPLAQPYLLARDEGRCRFLQPAHHCGVYEARPTACRLYPHFVIYWNVKTERPVYQSLPPLEAAAASGPVVPLLLGHDGCPGFTGPPLAPADWLELLRETDHLQRNLA
;
A
#
# COMPACT_ATOMS: atom_id res chain seq x y z
N MET A 1 7.94 -55.86 -11.45
CA MET A 1 7.81 -55.06 -10.22
C MET A 1 7.03 -53.81 -10.59
N ARG A 2 5.71 -53.79 -10.31
CA ARG A 2 4.79 -52.69 -10.63
C ARG A 2 4.76 -51.74 -9.44
N LEU A 3 4.95 -50.45 -9.68
CA LEU A 3 4.64 -49.40 -8.71
C LEU A 3 3.42 -48.63 -9.21
N VAL A 4 2.41 -48.58 -8.35
CA VAL A 4 1.10 -47.99 -8.53
C VAL A 4 1.17 -46.53 -8.07
N GLU A 5 0.82 -45.59 -8.95
CA GLU A 5 0.59 -44.20 -8.56
C GLU A 5 -0.85 -44.04 -8.03
N SER A 6 -0.98 -43.57 -6.80
CA SER A 6 -2.25 -43.22 -6.16
C SER A 6 -2.48 -41.72 -6.28
N ARG A 7 -3.46 -41.32 -7.11
CA ARG A 7 -4.02 -39.96 -7.13
C ARG A 7 -5.14 -39.85 -6.10
N SER A 8 -5.03 -38.91 -5.16
CA SER A 8 -6.13 -38.54 -4.25
C SER A 8 -6.71 -37.19 -4.69
N SER A 9 -7.96 -37.21 -5.15
CA SER A 9 -8.80 -36.04 -5.39
C SER A 9 -9.57 -35.68 -4.13
N ALA A 10 -9.57 -34.39 -3.75
CA ALA A 10 -10.40 -33.87 -2.67
C ALA A 10 -11.71 -33.31 -3.25
N PHE A 11 -12.84 -33.89 -2.85
CA PHE A 11 -14.18 -33.37 -3.12
C PHE A 11 -14.56 -32.32 -2.07
N TRP A 12 -15.08 -31.18 -2.51
CA TRP A 12 -15.69 -30.17 -1.65
C TRP A 12 -17.16 -30.51 -1.39
N TYR A 13 -17.54 -30.69 -0.12
CA TYR A 13 -18.94 -30.73 0.31
C TYR A 13 -19.39 -29.34 0.75
N ALA A 14 -20.41 -28.80 0.10
CA ALA A 14 -21.13 -27.62 0.57
C ALA A 14 -22.22 -28.06 1.56
N SER A 15 -22.18 -27.56 2.80
CA SER A 15 -23.29 -27.68 3.73
C SER A 15 -23.74 -26.28 4.14
N SER A 16 -24.95 -25.92 3.74
CA SER A 16 -25.60 -24.66 4.06
C SER A 16 -26.30 -24.76 5.42
N ALA A 17 -25.79 -24.06 6.43
CA ALA A 17 -26.52 -23.81 7.67
C ALA A 17 -26.93 -22.33 7.72
N SER A 18 -28.23 -22.07 7.71
CA SER A 18 -28.81 -20.75 7.91
C SER A 18 -29.02 -20.49 9.40
N CYS A 19 -28.33 -19.49 9.96
CA CYS A 19 -28.57 -19.00 11.33
C CYS A 19 -29.34 -17.68 11.28
N THR A 20 -30.56 -17.67 11.85
CA THR A 20 -31.32 -16.45 12.18
C THR A 20 -30.80 -15.85 13.49
N CYS A 21 -30.49 -14.56 13.49
CA CYS A 21 -30.00 -13.84 14.68
C CYS A 21 -31.14 -13.37 15.60
N PRO A 22 -31.04 -13.56 16.93
CA PRO A 22 -31.82 -12.79 17.90
C PRO A 22 -31.15 -11.45 18.22
N SER A 23 -31.95 -10.44 18.54
CA SER A 23 -31.55 -9.02 18.60
C SER A 23 -31.03 -8.54 19.96
N SER A 24 -30.66 -9.41 20.91
CA SER A 24 -30.12 -8.98 22.20
C SER A 24 -29.01 -9.90 22.73
N LEU A 25 -27.93 -9.26 23.21
CA LEU A 25 -26.76 -9.88 23.83
C LEU A 25 -27.07 -10.30 25.28
N SER A 26 -27.87 -11.33 25.47
CA SER A 26 -27.99 -12.04 26.76
C SER A 26 -28.82 -13.32 26.68
N ALA A 27 -28.59 -14.18 25.68
CA ALA A 27 -29.09 -15.56 25.72
C ALA A 27 -28.32 -16.45 24.74
N PHE A 28 -27.26 -17.12 25.21
CA PHE A 28 -26.74 -18.33 24.55
C PHE A 28 -26.76 -19.47 25.59
N PRO A 29 -27.32 -20.65 25.25
CA PRO A 29 -27.27 -21.79 26.16
C PRO A 29 -25.82 -22.27 26.33
N ARG A 30 -25.39 -22.47 27.58
CA ARG A 30 -23.99 -22.79 27.92
C ARG A 30 -23.51 -24.20 27.58
N ARG A 31 -24.35 -25.08 27.01
CA ARG A 31 -23.97 -26.46 26.65
C ARG A 31 -24.83 -26.98 25.50
N LEU A 32 -24.18 -27.37 24.41
CA LEU A 32 -24.74 -28.30 23.42
C LEU A 32 -23.82 -29.52 23.40
N TYR A 33 -24.37 -30.70 23.67
CA TYR A 33 -23.68 -31.98 23.47
C TYR A 33 -24.24 -32.62 22.21
N PRO A 34 -23.49 -32.69 21.09
CA PRO A 34 -23.79 -33.65 20.05
C PRO A 34 -23.16 -35.00 20.44
N SER A 35 -23.98 -36.02 20.64
CA SER A 35 -23.54 -37.42 20.70
C SER A 35 -23.60 -38.02 19.31
N ALA A 36 -22.45 -38.26 18.67
CA ALA A 36 -22.34 -39.11 17.50
C ALA A 36 -21.70 -40.44 17.94
N SER A 37 -22.39 -41.57 17.77
CA SER A 37 -21.83 -42.89 18.07
C SER A 37 -21.15 -43.48 16.84
N PHE A 38 -19.84 -43.63 16.89
CA PHE A 38 -19.10 -44.60 16.07
C PHE A 38 -18.51 -45.67 16.99
N GLY A 39 -18.42 -46.91 16.49
CA GLY A 39 -18.21 -48.15 17.25
C GLY A 39 -17.19 -48.12 18.40
N LYS A 40 -17.58 -48.79 19.50
CA LYS A 40 -16.81 -49.27 20.67
C LYS A 40 -15.61 -48.44 21.16
N SER A 41 -15.64 -47.13 21.06
CA SER A 41 -14.73 -46.24 21.81
C SER A 41 -15.44 -44.93 22.13
N ARG A 42 -15.69 -44.66 23.42
CA ARG A 42 -16.26 -43.38 23.88
C ARG A 42 -15.19 -42.29 23.72
N MET A 43 -15.33 -41.48 22.68
CA MET A 43 -14.55 -40.25 22.52
C MET A 43 -15.32 -39.11 23.20
N TYR A 44 -14.72 -38.48 24.22
CA TYR A 44 -15.26 -37.25 24.80
C TYR A 44 -14.62 -36.07 24.06
N SER A 45 -15.40 -35.32 23.27
CA SER A 45 -14.97 -34.01 22.78
C SER A 45 -15.50 -32.92 23.73
N ARG A 46 -14.63 -31.97 24.10
CA ARG A 46 -15.07 -30.70 24.69
C ARG A 46 -14.98 -29.65 23.60
N PHE A 47 -16.11 -28.99 23.36
CA PHE A 47 -16.21 -27.91 22.40
C PHE A 47 -16.40 -26.60 23.15
N THR A 48 -15.48 -25.67 22.95
CA THR A 48 -15.57 -24.31 23.50
C THR A 48 -15.35 -23.31 22.37
N CYS A 49 -16.38 -22.51 22.11
CA CYS A 49 -16.32 -21.36 21.21
C CYS A 49 -16.25 -20.07 22.01
N THR A 50 -15.32 -19.20 21.62
CA THR A 50 -15.28 -17.81 22.06
C THR A 50 -15.49 -16.93 20.84
N ALA A 51 -16.43 -15.98 20.94
CA ALA A 51 -16.68 -14.97 19.92
C ALA A 51 -16.29 -13.61 20.47
N SER A 52 -15.49 -12.85 19.73
CA SER A 52 -15.13 -11.47 20.06
C SER A 52 -15.50 -10.55 18.90
N CYS A 53 -16.12 -9.41 19.21
CA CYS A 53 -16.47 -8.39 18.25
C CYS A 53 -15.52 -7.20 18.40
N HIS A 54 -14.81 -6.85 17.33
CA HIS A 54 -13.97 -5.66 17.29
C HIS A 54 -14.52 -4.68 16.24
N ARG A 55 -14.74 -3.43 16.64
CA ARG A 55 -15.03 -2.33 15.70
C ARG A 55 -13.70 -1.71 15.27
N PRO A 56 -13.21 -1.97 14.05
CA PRO A 56 -12.08 -1.20 13.52
C PRO A 56 -12.50 0.26 13.30
N PHE A 57 -11.52 1.17 13.39
CA PHE A 57 -11.66 2.64 13.49
C PHE A 57 -12.26 3.36 12.27
N THR A 58 -12.87 2.64 11.32
CA THR A 58 -13.56 3.24 10.16
C THR A 58 -15.02 2.76 10.11
N ALA A 59 -15.94 3.70 9.95
CA ALA A 59 -17.38 3.57 10.24
C ALA A 59 -18.19 2.62 9.32
N SER A 60 -17.55 1.73 8.55
CA SER A 60 -18.22 0.94 7.51
C SER A 60 -18.01 -0.57 7.60
N PHE A 61 -17.26 -1.06 8.59
CA PHE A 61 -17.00 -2.50 8.77
C PHE A 61 -17.09 -2.91 10.24
N THR A 62 -17.77 -4.02 10.50
CA THR A 62 -17.63 -4.78 11.77
C THR A 62 -16.96 -6.10 11.45
N ALA A 63 -15.85 -6.38 12.13
CA ALA A 63 -15.15 -7.66 12.03
C ALA A 63 -15.52 -8.52 13.24
N TRP A 64 -15.92 -9.76 12.98
CA TRP A 64 -16.20 -10.75 14.00
C TRP A 64 -15.13 -11.84 13.93
N SER A 65 -14.52 -12.13 15.07
CA SER A 65 -13.60 -13.25 15.23
C SER A 65 -14.33 -14.35 16.00
N VAL A 66 -14.35 -15.55 15.43
CA VAL A 66 -14.80 -16.76 16.13
C VAL A 66 -13.61 -17.71 16.20
N SER A 67 -13.17 -18.00 17.42
CA SER A 67 -12.15 -19.00 17.70
C SER A 67 -12.82 -20.25 18.24
N CYS A 68 -12.62 -21.37 17.55
CA CYS A 68 -13.07 -22.67 18.01
C CYS A 68 -11.86 -23.46 18.51
N PHE A 69 -11.90 -23.87 19.78
CA PHE A 69 -10.89 -24.76 20.35
C PHE A 69 -11.40 -26.19 20.31
N PHE A 70 -10.62 -27.06 19.66
CA PHE A 70 -10.88 -28.49 19.63
C PHE A 70 -9.80 -29.20 20.44
N SER A 71 -10.20 -29.88 21.51
CA SER A 71 -9.33 -30.78 22.27
C SER A 71 -9.80 -32.21 22.09
N PHE A 72 -8.92 -33.06 21.56
CA PHE A 72 -9.16 -34.49 21.45
C PHE A 72 -8.26 -35.22 22.45
N ALA A 73 -8.87 -35.96 23.38
CA ALA A 73 -8.16 -36.86 24.27
C ALA A 73 -8.20 -38.28 23.67
N ARG A 74 -7.03 -38.85 23.37
CA ARG A 74 -6.89 -40.29 23.11
C ARG A 74 -6.62 -41.03 24.42
N SER A 75 -7.04 -42.28 24.52
CA SER A 75 -6.84 -43.15 25.70
C SER A 75 -5.37 -43.34 26.09
N SER A 76 -4.42 -43.00 25.22
CA SER A 76 -2.97 -43.08 25.44
C SER A 76 -2.33 -41.80 25.98
N GLY A 77 -3.10 -40.81 26.45
CA GLY A 77 -2.57 -39.65 27.20
C GLY A 77 -2.01 -38.49 26.36
N VAL A 78 -2.02 -38.58 25.02
CA VAL A 78 -1.61 -37.48 24.15
C VAL A 78 -2.81 -36.59 23.84
N ILE A 79 -2.76 -35.33 24.27
CA ILE A 79 -3.74 -34.30 23.94
C ILE A 79 -3.19 -33.53 22.73
N SER A 80 -3.89 -33.61 21.59
CA SER A 80 -3.66 -32.66 20.49
C SER A 80 -4.73 -31.58 20.55
N SER A 81 -4.31 -30.33 20.40
CA SER A 81 -5.19 -29.18 20.36
C SER A 81 -4.98 -28.42 19.06
N TRP A 82 -6.07 -28.11 18.38
CA TRP A 82 -6.07 -27.34 17.14
C TRP A 82 -6.93 -26.11 17.34
N VAL A 83 -6.44 -24.96 16.88
CA VAL A 83 -7.19 -23.71 16.87
C VAL A 83 -7.51 -23.39 15.41
N VAL A 84 -8.80 -23.27 15.11
CA VAL A 84 -9.26 -22.75 13.82
C VAL A 84 -9.91 -21.41 14.08
N SER A 85 -9.37 -20.37 13.45
CA SER A 85 -9.87 -19.00 13.54
C SER A 85 -10.50 -18.61 12.22
N PHE A 86 -11.74 -18.13 12.26
CA PHE A 86 -12.42 -17.56 11.10
C PHE A 86 -12.66 -16.06 11.34
N VAL A 87 -12.30 -15.24 10.37
CA VAL A 87 -12.60 -13.81 10.36
C VAL A 87 -13.68 -13.56 9.33
N ILE A 88 -14.86 -13.13 9.78
CA ILE A 88 -15.98 -12.81 8.89
C ILE A 88 -16.11 -11.30 8.77
N PHE A 89 -15.94 -10.79 7.55
CA PHE A 89 -16.18 -9.39 7.22
C PHE A 89 -17.59 -9.19 6.71
N ARG A 90 -18.41 -8.42 7.42
CA ARG A 90 -19.74 -8.02 6.94
C ARG A 90 -19.71 -6.55 6.53
N ARG A 91 -19.86 -6.28 5.24
CA ARG A 91 -20.00 -4.93 4.69
C ARG A 91 -21.44 -4.47 4.89
N PHE A 92 -21.65 -3.39 5.65
CA PHE A 92 -22.95 -2.73 5.68
C PHE A 92 -23.09 -1.91 4.39
N LEU A 93 -23.94 -2.37 3.48
CA LEU A 93 -24.41 -1.54 2.38
C LEU A 93 -25.44 -0.56 2.95
N PRO A 94 -25.32 0.76 2.69
CA PRO A 94 -26.33 1.72 3.15
C PRO A 94 -27.69 1.36 2.54
N ALA A 95 -28.74 1.43 3.36
CA ALA A 95 -30.10 1.15 2.95
C ALA A 95 -30.48 2.00 1.73
N ARG A 96 -30.92 1.33 0.65
CA ARG A 96 -31.49 1.97 -0.54
C ARG A 96 -32.69 2.80 -0.10
N ARG A 97 -32.59 4.13 -0.10
CA ARG A 97 -33.75 5.01 -0.02
C ARG A 97 -34.59 4.79 -1.28
N SER A 98 -35.75 4.15 -1.11
CA SER A 98 -36.82 4.12 -2.10
C SER A 98 -37.50 5.49 -2.12
N GLY A 99 -37.00 6.39 -2.96
CA GLY A 99 -37.69 7.63 -3.34
C GLY A 99 -38.14 7.52 -4.79
N LYS A 100 -39.45 7.29 -5.00
CA LYS A 100 -40.14 7.60 -6.25
C LYS A 100 -40.11 9.11 -6.40
N ASP A 101 -39.39 9.62 -7.40
CA ASP A 101 -39.66 10.89 -8.06
C ASP A 101 -39.05 10.82 -9.47
N THR A 102 -39.86 10.33 -10.40
CA THR A 102 -39.57 10.37 -11.84
C THR A 102 -39.86 11.76 -12.37
N ALA A 103 -38.83 12.58 -12.48
CA ALA A 103 -38.79 13.71 -13.40
C ALA A 103 -37.65 13.47 -14.40
N ALA A 104 -38.03 13.27 -15.66
CA ALA A 104 -37.12 13.03 -16.78
C ALA A 104 -36.12 14.19 -16.91
N ARG A 105 -34.82 13.89 -16.82
CA ARG A 105 -33.74 14.79 -17.21
C ARG A 105 -33.38 14.54 -18.67
N PRO A 106 -33.29 15.57 -19.53
CA PRO A 106 -32.87 15.39 -20.91
C PRO A 106 -31.39 14.98 -20.95
N HIS A 107 -31.10 13.91 -21.69
CA HIS A 107 -29.75 13.51 -22.07
C HIS A 107 -29.14 14.59 -22.97
N GLY A 108 -28.09 15.27 -22.50
CA GLY A 108 -27.37 16.24 -23.33
C GLY A 108 -26.48 17.26 -22.63
N GLN A 109 -26.04 17.02 -21.38
CA GLN A 109 -25.05 17.91 -20.74
C GLN A 109 -23.87 17.09 -20.23
N THR A 110 -22.79 17.12 -21.00
CA THR A 110 -21.44 16.80 -20.56
C THR A 110 -21.14 17.65 -19.32
N PRO A 111 -20.67 17.06 -18.19
CA PRO A 111 -20.25 17.87 -17.06
C PRO A 111 -19.12 18.80 -17.50
N ALA A 112 -19.31 20.10 -17.27
CA ALA A 112 -18.30 21.11 -17.56
C ALA A 112 -16.98 20.74 -16.85
N PRO A 113 -15.83 20.87 -17.53
CA PRO A 113 -14.54 20.61 -16.89
C PRO A 113 -14.41 21.54 -15.69
N SER A 114 -14.16 20.99 -14.50
CA SER A 114 -13.87 21.78 -13.31
C SER A 114 -12.68 22.68 -13.65
N SER A 115 -12.91 24.00 -13.68
CA SER A 115 -11.86 24.98 -13.87
C SER A 115 -10.89 24.88 -12.69
N ARG A 116 -9.84 24.08 -12.85
CA ARG A 116 -8.64 24.21 -12.02
C ARG A 116 -8.22 25.69 -12.12
N PRO A 117 -7.87 26.37 -11.02
CA PRO A 117 -7.35 27.72 -11.12
C PRO A 117 -6.19 27.69 -12.11
N ALA A 118 -6.35 28.40 -13.23
CA ALA A 118 -5.32 28.53 -14.23
C ALA A 118 -4.21 29.37 -13.58
N TYR A 119 -3.15 28.71 -13.13
CA TYR A 119 -1.95 29.41 -12.74
C TYR A 119 -1.42 30.09 -14.00
N ASP A 120 -1.37 31.42 -13.98
CA ASP A 120 -0.87 32.22 -15.09
C ASP A 120 0.62 31.89 -15.31
N ARG A 121 0.89 31.15 -16.38
CA ARG A 121 2.24 30.71 -16.76
C ARG A 121 3.11 31.85 -17.31
N SER A 122 2.55 33.04 -17.51
CA SER A 122 3.29 34.19 -18.05
C SER A 122 4.12 34.94 -17.00
N VAL A 123 3.87 34.70 -15.71
CA VAL A 123 4.69 35.25 -14.61
C VAL A 123 5.91 34.33 -14.41
N PRO A 124 7.16 34.85 -14.53
CA PRO A 124 8.34 34.09 -14.18
C PRO A 124 8.20 33.60 -12.75
N ALA A 125 8.35 32.29 -12.55
CA ALA A 125 8.25 31.72 -11.22
C ALA A 125 9.30 32.39 -10.32
N PRO A 126 8.92 32.87 -9.11
CA PRO A 126 9.86 33.54 -8.23
C PRO A 126 11.02 32.60 -7.90
N ASP A 127 12.24 33.12 -7.90
CA ASP A 127 13.39 32.31 -7.53
C ASP A 127 13.25 31.83 -6.07
N ILE A 128 13.56 30.55 -5.84
CA ILE A 128 13.37 29.94 -4.53
C ILE A 128 14.60 30.28 -3.69
N ASN A 129 14.41 31.06 -2.62
CA ASN A 129 15.45 31.25 -1.61
C ASN A 129 15.61 29.97 -0.77
N PRO A 130 16.72 29.22 -0.88
CA PRO A 130 16.84 27.92 -0.22
C PRO A 130 16.80 28.00 1.30
N THR A 131 17.43 29.02 1.87
CA THR A 131 17.51 29.22 3.34
C THR A 131 16.14 29.55 3.91
N ALA A 132 15.39 30.44 3.26
CA ALA A 132 14.05 30.81 3.69
C ALA A 132 13.07 29.62 3.59
N LEU A 133 13.14 28.86 2.49
CA LEU A 133 12.33 27.65 2.32
C LEU A 133 12.68 26.59 3.37
N ALA A 134 13.97 26.28 3.58
CA ALA A 134 14.40 25.31 4.56
C ALA A 134 13.93 25.66 5.99
N SER A 135 13.94 26.94 6.35
CA SER A 135 13.40 27.42 7.63
C SER A 135 11.90 27.10 7.76
N ARG A 136 11.10 27.43 6.74
CA ARG A 136 9.66 27.10 6.68
C ARG A 136 9.42 25.59 6.76
N MET A 137 10.23 24.79 6.07
CA MET A 137 10.12 23.32 6.08
C MET A 137 10.38 22.74 7.46
N ARG A 138 11.38 23.24 8.20
CA ARG A 138 11.65 22.81 9.58
C ARG A 138 10.46 23.08 10.49
N THR A 139 9.88 24.28 10.41
CA THR A 139 8.68 24.62 11.19
C THR A 139 7.49 23.73 10.82
N ALA A 140 7.21 23.54 9.53
CA ALA A 140 6.13 22.67 9.07
C ALA A 140 6.36 21.19 9.49
N TRP A 141 7.61 20.73 9.47
CA TRP A 141 7.98 19.38 9.86
C TRP A 141 7.73 19.09 11.35
N GLN A 142 7.88 20.07 12.24
CA GLN A 142 7.54 19.90 13.67
C GLN A 142 6.10 19.42 13.87
N ALA A 143 5.16 19.90 13.05
CA ALA A 143 3.77 19.43 13.06
C ALA A 143 3.55 18.13 12.27
N ALA A 144 4.30 17.92 11.18
CA ALA A 144 4.11 16.77 10.28
C ALA A 144 4.77 15.48 10.77
N ALA A 145 5.92 15.55 11.45
CA ALA A 145 6.83 14.42 11.70
C ALA A 145 6.16 13.19 12.33
N SER A 146 5.25 13.41 13.29
CA SER A 146 4.55 12.31 13.98
C SER A 146 3.71 11.42 13.05
N ARG A 147 3.35 11.91 11.87
CA ARG A 147 2.57 11.22 10.83
C ARG A 147 3.44 10.49 9.81
N PHE A 148 4.72 10.84 9.73
CA PHE A 148 5.67 10.32 8.75
C PHE A 148 6.84 9.63 9.46
N ARG A 149 6.55 8.67 10.34
CA ARG A 149 7.52 8.04 11.25
C ARG A 149 8.64 7.23 10.60
N ALA A 150 8.50 6.92 9.31
CA ALA A 150 9.50 6.19 8.53
C ALA A 150 10.35 7.15 7.67
N TYR A 151 10.24 8.45 7.91
CA TYR A 151 10.90 9.48 7.13
C TYR A 151 11.48 10.57 8.02
N HIS A 152 12.55 11.18 7.53
CA HIS A 152 13.10 12.41 8.07
C HIS A 152 13.06 13.53 7.02
N LEU A 153 13.15 14.78 7.49
CA LEU A 153 13.22 15.95 6.64
C LEU A 153 14.63 16.13 6.06
N ILE A 154 14.73 16.34 4.75
CA ILE A 154 15.96 16.70 4.05
C ILE A 154 15.98 18.22 3.83
N VAL A 155 16.99 18.88 4.35
CA VAL A 155 17.24 20.33 4.23
C VAL A 155 18.71 20.57 3.85
N PRO A 156 19.11 21.79 3.47
CA PRO A 156 20.52 22.11 3.30
C PRO A 156 21.34 21.71 4.53
N GLY A 157 22.48 21.06 4.31
CA GLY A 157 23.33 20.46 5.35
C GLY A 157 22.97 19.02 5.74
N SER A 158 21.83 18.48 5.32
CA SER A 158 21.54 17.04 5.46
C SER A 158 22.55 16.20 4.65
N PRO A 159 22.92 14.99 5.10
CA PRO A 159 23.79 14.11 4.33
C PRO A 159 23.18 13.77 2.97
N ALA A 160 23.98 13.88 1.90
CA ALA A 160 23.56 13.46 0.58
C ALA A 160 23.33 11.94 0.53
N PHE A 161 22.41 11.52 -0.33
CA PHE A 161 22.18 10.10 -0.57
C PHE A 161 23.30 9.51 -1.45
N VAL A 162 23.86 8.40 -0.99
CA VAL A 162 24.79 7.54 -1.73
C VAL A 162 24.27 6.10 -1.63
N CYS A 163 24.07 5.45 -2.77
CA CYS A 163 23.68 4.04 -2.77
C CYS A 163 24.84 3.17 -2.24
N LYS A 164 24.60 2.46 -1.13
CA LYS A 164 25.59 1.59 -0.46
C LYS A 164 25.26 0.12 -0.71
N THR A 165 25.56 -0.43 -1.88
CA THR A 165 25.22 -1.83 -2.22
C THR A 165 25.92 -2.85 -1.33
N ASP A 166 27.07 -2.48 -0.76
CA ASP A 166 27.87 -3.26 0.19
C ASP A 166 27.29 -3.30 1.62
N ALA A 167 26.63 -2.22 2.05
CA ALA A 167 26.07 -2.08 3.40
C ALA A 167 24.53 -2.06 3.45
N CYS A 168 23.86 -2.16 2.30
CA CYS A 168 22.41 -2.19 2.17
C CYS A 168 21.97 -3.56 1.66
N GLU A 169 20.96 -4.15 2.30
CA GLU A 169 20.35 -5.40 1.82
C GLU A 169 19.46 -5.21 0.58
N ALA A 170 19.63 -4.13 -0.20
CA ALA A 170 18.77 -3.73 -1.30
C ALA A 170 17.26 -3.80 -0.98
N ALA A 171 16.85 -3.22 0.16
CA ALA A 171 15.45 -3.16 0.58
C ALA A 171 14.54 -2.58 -0.54
N CYS A 172 15.04 -1.62 -1.31
CA CYS A 172 14.35 -1.05 -2.46
C CYS A 172 13.96 -2.09 -3.52
N CYS A 173 14.78 -3.12 -3.74
CA CYS A 173 14.55 -4.18 -4.73
C CYS A 173 13.90 -5.43 -4.11
N ARG A 174 14.13 -5.71 -2.82
CA ARG A 174 13.63 -6.93 -2.15
C ARG A 174 12.24 -6.76 -1.53
N VAL A 175 11.88 -5.56 -1.08
CA VAL A 175 10.64 -5.36 -0.29
C VAL A 175 9.53 -4.74 -1.13
N PHE A 176 9.82 -3.71 -1.92
CA PHE A 176 8.78 -2.95 -2.61
C PHE A 176 8.45 -3.51 -3.99
N SER A 177 7.17 -3.70 -4.28
CA SER A 177 6.67 -3.85 -5.64
C SER A 177 6.68 -2.50 -6.36
N VAL A 178 7.05 -2.50 -7.64
CA VAL A 178 7.26 -1.28 -8.42
C VAL A 178 6.13 -1.17 -9.44
N ALA A 179 5.33 -0.13 -9.30
CA ALA A 179 4.36 0.27 -10.31
C ALA A 179 5.08 0.95 -11.48
N MET A 180 4.68 0.61 -12.70
CA MET A 180 5.20 1.19 -13.95
C MET A 180 4.04 1.74 -14.76
N HIS A 181 4.07 3.05 -15.03
CA HIS A 181 3.13 3.66 -15.97
C HIS A 181 3.58 3.41 -17.41
N ASP A 182 2.71 3.67 -18.38
CA ASP A 182 3.02 3.46 -19.81
C ASP A 182 4.34 4.17 -20.21
N ARG A 183 4.57 5.38 -19.70
CA ARG A 183 5.83 6.11 -19.90
C ARG A 183 7.06 5.40 -19.33
N ASP A 184 6.92 4.77 -18.16
CA ASP A 184 8.01 3.97 -17.56
C ASP A 184 8.29 2.74 -18.40
N VAL A 185 7.24 2.04 -18.87
CA VAL A 185 7.37 0.86 -19.76
C VAL A 185 8.09 1.24 -21.05
N ASP A 186 7.65 2.32 -21.68
CA ASP A 186 8.26 2.85 -22.90
C ASP A 186 9.72 3.26 -22.72
N HIS A 187 10.03 3.99 -21.64
CA HIS A 187 11.40 4.37 -21.32
C HIS A 187 12.27 3.14 -21.05
N PHE A 188 11.78 2.20 -20.24
CA PHE A 188 12.49 0.98 -19.87
C PHE A 188 12.79 0.12 -21.10
N ALA A 189 11.80 -0.10 -21.97
CA ALA A 189 11.95 -0.87 -23.20
C ALA A 189 12.97 -0.23 -24.15
N ARG A 190 12.93 1.11 -24.33
CA ARG A 190 13.90 1.82 -25.18
C ARG A 190 15.33 1.74 -24.63
N THR A 191 15.51 1.92 -23.33
CA THR A 191 16.84 1.96 -22.71
C THR A 191 17.46 0.57 -22.62
N THR A 192 16.66 -0.48 -22.38
CA THR A 192 17.16 -1.86 -22.19
C THR A 192 17.09 -2.72 -23.45
N GLY A 193 16.26 -2.35 -24.43
CA GLY A 193 15.94 -3.20 -25.59
C GLY A 193 15.00 -4.37 -25.29
N LEU A 194 14.52 -4.51 -24.05
CA LEU A 194 13.63 -5.59 -23.64
C LEU A 194 12.18 -5.30 -24.06
N GLN A 195 11.47 -6.36 -24.42
CA GLN A 195 10.03 -6.32 -24.64
C GLN A 195 9.27 -6.31 -23.31
N PRO A 196 8.10 -5.64 -23.22
CA PRO A 196 7.32 -5.56 -21.98
C PRO A 196 7.07 -6.92 -21.29
N VAL A 197 6.80 -7.97 -22.05
CA VAL A 197 6.59 -9.34 -21.53
C VAL A 197 7.82 -9.92 -20.79
N GLN A 198 9.01 -9.38 -21.01
CA GLN A 198 10.24 -9.84 -20.37
C GLN A 198 10.45 -9.18 -18.99
N PHE A 199 9.89 -8.00 -18.76
CA PHE A 199 10.15 -7.21 -17.55
C PHE A 199 8.91 -6.86 -16.73
N LEU A 200 7.69 -7.10 -17.24
CA LEU A 200 6.45 -6.92 -16.50
C LEU A 200 5.97 -8.22 -15.86
N GLU A 201 5.27 -8.09 -14.73
CA GLU A 201 4.57 -9.20 -14.08
C GLU A 201 3.46 -9.70 -15.00
N LEU A 202 3.35 -11.03 -15.15
CA LEU A 202 2.40 -11.65 -16.08
C LEU A 202 1.38 -12.51 -15.35
N GLU A 203 0.13 -12.45 -15.80
CA GLU A 203 -0.94 -13.39 -15.45
C GLU A 203 -1.51 -13.93 -16.77
N GLU A 204 -1.56 -15.26 -16.92
CA GLU A 204 -2.00 -15.93 -18.15
C GLU A 204 -1.26 -15.44 -19.42
N GLY A 205 0.02 -15.07 -19.27
CA GLY A 205 0.86 -14.58 -20.36
C GLY A 205 0.61 -13.11 -20.76
N GLN A 206 -0.19 -12.37 -20.00
CA GLN A 206 -0.48 -10.95 -20.24
C GLN A 206 0.05 -10.07 -19.09
N PRO A 207 0.57 -8.86 -19.38
CA PRO A 207 1.00 -7.94 -18.33
C PRO A 207 -0.12 -7.56 -17.36
N VAL A 208 0.14 -7.75 -16.07
CA VAL A 208 -0.80 -7.42 -14.99
C VAL A 208 -0.94 -5.91 -14.89
N ARG A 209 -2.18 -5.41 -14.94
CA ARG A 209 -2.54 -4.01 -14.67
C ARG A 209 -3.40 -3.91 -13.42
N LEU A 210 -3.05 -2.98 -12.52
CA LEU A 210 -3.84 -2.78 -11.31
C LEU A 210 -5.17 -2.07 -11.61
N PRO A 211 -6.32 -2.55 -11.09
CA PRO A 211 -7.65 -2.16 -11.57
C PRO A 211 -8.08 -0.70 -11.30
N LEU A 212 -7.35 0.07 -10.49
CA LEU A 212 -7.71 1.45 -10.12
C LEU A 212 -6.88 2.53 -10.81
N ALA A 213 -5.55 2.37 -10.83
CA ALA A 213 -4.64 3.33 -11.43
C ALA A 213 -4.12 2.85 -12.80
N GLN A 214 -4.40 1.59 -13.16
CA GLN A 214 -3.89 0.90 -14.34
C GLN A 214 -2.36 0.93 -14.57
N PRO A 215 -1.47 1.06 -13.57
CA PRO A 215 -0.06 0.82 -13.82
C PRO A 215 0.16 -0.68 -14.03
N TYR A 216 1.19 -0.99 -14.81
CA TYR A 216 1.78 -2.32 -14.81
C TYR A 216 2.61 -2.53 -13.54
N LEU A 217 2.94 -3.79 -13.26
CA LEU A 217 3.90 -4.15 -12.23
C LEU A 217 5.21 -4.62 -12.86
N LEU A 218 6.33 -4.12 -12.34
CA LEU A 218 7.64 -4.68 -12.66
C LEU A 218 7.71 -6.11 -12.13
N ALA A 219 8.19 -7.03 -12.96
CA ALA A 219 8.25 -8.43 -12.63
C ALA A 219 9.14 -8.71 -11.41
N ARG A 220 8.74 -9.71 -10.63
CA ARG A 220 9.52 -10.21 -9.50
C ARG A 220 9.82 -11.69 -9.65
N ASP A 221 11.04 -12.07 -9.32
CA ASP A 221 11.48 -13.47 -9.24
C ASP A 221 11.79 -13.80 -7.78
N GLU A 222 11.22 -14.88 -7.26
CA GLU A 222 11.44 -15.33 -5.87
C GLU A 222 11.20 -14.24 -4.80
N GLY A 223 10.23 -13.35 -5.05
CA GLY A 223 9.87 -12.26 -4.14
C GLY A 223 10.77 -11.03 -4.19
N ARG A 224 11.78 -10.97 -5.07
CA ARG A 224 12.66 -9.80 -5.31
C ARG A 224 12.48 -9.27 -6.73
N CYS A 225 12.89 -8.02 -6.97
CA CYS A 225 12.95 -7.45 -8.32
C CYS A 225 13.73 -8.38 -9.27
N ARG A 226 13.17 -8.66 -10.46
CA ARG A 226 13.82 -9.48 -11.51
C ARG A 226 15.21 -9.00 -11.89
N PHE A 227 15.46 -7.70 -11.77
CA PHE A 227 16.74 -7.08 -12.13
C PHE A 227 17.69 -6.91 -10.94
N LEU A 228 17.38 -7.49 -9.77
CA LEU A 228 18.31 -7.52 -8.64
C LEU A 228 19.40 -8.55 -8.91
N GLN A 229 20.62 -8.06 -9.02
CA GLN A 229 21.80 -8.87 -9.30
C GLN A 229 22.52 -9.28 -8.00
N PRO A 230 23.52 -10.18 -8.05
CA PRO A 230 24.36 -10.52 -6.89
C PRO A 230 25.00 -9.29 -6.26
N ALA A 231 25.39 -9.34 -4.97
CA ALA A 231 25.95 -8.17 -4.27
C ALA A 231 25.03 -6.92 -4.28
N HIS A 232 23.71 -7.12 -4.36
CA HIS A 232 22.69 -6.08 -4.15
C HIS A 232 22.66 -4.94 -5.19
N HIS A 233 23.27 -5.13 -6.36
CA HIS A 233 23.24 -4.12 -7.42
C HIS A 233 22.00 -4.22 -8.31
N CYS A 234 21.57 -3.08 -8.85
CA CYS A 234 20.49 -3.03 -9.83
C CYS A 234 21.07 -3.22 -11.24
N GLY A 235 20.66 -4.28 -11.95
CA GLY A 235 21.14 -4.57 -13.31
C GLY A 235 20.62 -3.61 -14.39
N VAL A 236 19.70 -2.71 -14.03
CA VAL A 236 19.02 -1.76 -14.93
C VAL A 236 19.03 -0.34 -14.36
N TYR A 237 20.12 0.04 -13.70
CA TYR A 237 20.19 1.30 -12.93
C TYR A 237 19.85 2.55 -13.76
N GLU A 238 20.29 2.61 -15.02
CA GLU A 238 20.00 3.73 -15.93
C GLU A 238 18.57 3.71 -16.50
N ALA A 239 17.95 2.52 -16.55
CA ALA A 239 16.58 2.35 -17.03
C ALA A 239 15.55 2.35 -15.89
N ARG A 240 15.94 2.74 -14.67
CA ARG A 240 15.07 2.64 -13.48
C ARG A 240 13.71 3.32 -13.74
N PRO A 241 12.59 2.63 -13.42
CA PRO A 241 11.27 3.26 -13.43
C PRO A 241 11.21 4.48 -12.51
N THR A 242 10.25 5.38 -12.73
CA THR A 242 10.10 6.60 -11.94
C THR A 242 10.02 6.34 -10.44
N ALA A 243 9.28 5.31 -10.00
CA ALA A 243 9.24 4.93 -8.58
C ALA A 243 10.62 4.52 -8.01
N CYS A 244 11.47 3.85 -8.81
CA CYS A 244 12.82 3.47 -8.41
C CYS A 244 13.80 4.65 -8.42
N ARG A 245 13.58 5.65 -9.27
CA ARG A 245 14.37 6.90 -9.31
C ARG A 245 14.04 7.82 -8.14
N LEU A 246 12.80 7.80 -7.69
CA LEU A 246 12.37 8.56 -6.53
C LEU A 246 12.98 8.04 -5.24
N TYR A 247 13.06 6.72 -5.04
CA TYR A 247 13.63 6.15 -3.82
C TYR A 247 15.11 6.58 -3.62
N PRO A 248 15.52 7.05 -2.42
CA PRO A 248 14.79 7.05 -1.14
C PRO A 248 14.06 8.36 -0.82
N HIS A 249 13.92 9.27 -1.78
CA HIS A 249 13.31 10.58 -1.62
C HIS A 249 11.82 10.60 -1.94
N PHE A 250 11.11 11.55 -1.33
CA PHE A 250 9.72 11.84 -1.64
C PHE A 250 9.38 13.28 -1.22
N VAL A 251 8.62 14.02 -2.03
CA VAL A 251 8.07 15.33 -1.67
C VAL A 251 6.62 15.17 -1.25
N ILE A 252 6.26 15.77 -0.11
CA ILE A 252 4.86 16.01 0.27
C ILE A 252 4.58 17.51 0.28
N TYR A 253 3.34 17.88 0.01
CA TYR A 253 2.88 19.25 0.22
C TYR A 253 2.08 19.30 1.51
N TRP A 254 2.56 20.03 2.50
CA TRP A 254 1.94 20.12 3.81
C TRP A 254 1.21 21.44 4.00
N ASN A 255 -0.09 21.40 4.33
CA ASN A 255 -0.84 22.59 4.67
C ASN A 255 -0.71 22.87 6.18
N VAL A 256 -0.01 23.95 6.53
CA VAL A 256 0.26 24.35 7.93
C VAL A 256 -0.98 24.84 8.67
N LYS A 257 -2.02 25.31 7.97
CA LYS A 257 -3.27 25.75 8.61
C LYS A 257 -4.15 24.58 9.00
N THR A 258 -4.21 23.55 8.16
CA THR A 258 -5.06 22.38 8.40
C THR A 258 -4.31 21.20 9.02
N GLU A 259 -2.98 21.27 9.09
CA GLU A 259 -2.10 20.18 9.53
C GLU A 259 -2.40 18.86 8.81
N ARG A 260 -2.47 18.97 7.48
CA ARG A 260 -2.78 17.84 6.59
C ARG A 260 -1.92 17.91 5.33
N PRO A 261 -1.55 16.74 4.77
CA PRO A 261 -0.96 16.69 3.45
C PRO A 261 -2.00 17.04 2.39
N VAL A 262 -1.56 17.73 1.35
CA VAL A 262 -2.32 18.07 0.14
C VAL A 262 -1.86 17.13 -0.96
N TYR A 263 -2.81 16.50 -1.64
CA TYR A 263 -2.54 15.56 -2.74
C TYR A 263 -3.13 16.01 -4.08
N GLN A 264 -4.12 16.91 -4.04
CA GLN A 264 -4.85 17.38 -5.22
C GLN A 264 -4.63 18.87 -5.38
N SER A 265 -4.68 19.34 -6.63
CA SER A 265 -4.56 20.77 -6.98
C SER A 265 -3.30 21.39 -6.35
N LEU A 266 -2.19 20.66 -6.41
CA LEU A 266 -0.91 21.11 -5.87
C LEU A 266 -0.47 22.40 -6.57
N PRO A 267 -0.15 23.47 -5.82
CA PRO A 267 0.45 24.66 -6.41
C PRO A 267 1.79 24.32 -7.08
N PRO A 268 2.28 25.09 -8.05
CA PRO A 268 3.65 24.99 -8.53
C PRO A 268 4.66 25.03 -7.36
N LEU A 269 5.78 24.33 -7.51
CA LEU A 269 6.79 24.23 -6.45
C LEU A 269 7.26 25.61 -5.99
N GLU A 270 7.55 26.51 -6.93
CA GLU A 270 8.02 27.87 -6.68
C GLU A 270 6.97 28.70 -5.92
N ALA A 271 5.69 28.55 -6.27
CA ALA A 271 4.60 29.23 -5.57
C ALA A 271 4.48 28.75 -4.12
N ALA A 272 4.57 27.43 -3.90
CA ALA A 272 4.55 26.84 -2.56
C ALA A 272 5.79 27.22 -1.74
N ALA A 273 6.94 27.32 -2.41
CA ALA A 273 8.22 27.68 -1.82
C ALA A 273 8.30 29.15 -1.40
N ALA A 274 7.67 30.05 -2.16
CA ALA A 274 7.71 31.49 -1.90
C ALA A 274 6.91 31.87 -0.64
N SER A 275 5.61 31.53 -0.58
CA SER A 275 4.75 31.94 0.53
C SER A 275 3.47 31.12 0.61
N GLY A 276 2.65 31.37 1.64
CA GLY A 276 1.33 30.75 1.79
C GLY A 276 1.31 29.53 2.72
N PRO A 277 0.12 28.89 2.84
CA PRO A 277 -0.11 27.87 3.85
C PRO A 277 0.40 26.48 3.44
N VAL A 278 0.73 26.26 2.18
CA VAL A 278 1.22 24.96 1.70
C VAL A 278 2.74 25.04 1.57
N VAL A 279 3.44 24.11 2.22
CA VAL A 279 4.90 24.03 2.24
C VAL A 279 5.31 22.69 1.65
N PRO A 280 6.17 22.66 0.61
CA PRO A 280 6.73 21.42 0.10
C PRO A 280 7.78 20.89 1.11
N LEU A 281 7.73 19.61 1.43
CA LEU A 281 8.68 18.94 2.33
C LEU A 281 9.36 17.81 1.56
N LEU A 282 10.69 17.93 1.35
CA LEU A 282 11.54 16.87 0.84
C LEU A 282 11.88 15.93 1.98
N LEU A 283 11.52 14.66 1.83
CA LEU A 283 11.69 13.63 2.83
C LEU A 283 12.64 12.55 2.33
N GLY A 284 13.40 11.96 3.25
CA GLY A 284 14.22 10.77 3.04
C GLY A 284 13.68 9.61 3.87
N HIS A 285 13.66 8.40 3.29
CA HIS A 285 13.17 7.21 3.98
C HIS A 285 14.20 6.66 4.99
N ASP A 286 13.84 6.56 6.27
CA ASP A 286 14.74 6.18 7.37
C ASP A 286 15.30 4.75 7.24
N GLY A 287 14.56 3.86 6.58
CA GLY A 287 15.02 2.50 6.29
C GLY A 287 16.15 2.41 5.26
N CYS A 288 16.57 3.54 4.67
CA CYS A 288 17.68 3.56 3.72
C CYS A 288 19.00 4.00 4.41
N PRO A 289 20.04 3.15 4.46
CA PRO A 289 21.32 3.50 5.06
C PRO A 289 22.18 4.44 4.19
N GLY A 290 21.64 4.91 3.06
CA GLY A 290 22.41 5.64 2.06
C GLY A 290 22.67 7.12 2.38
N PHE A 291 22.03 7.70 3.40
CA PHE A 291 22.22 9.11 3.79
C PHE A 291 23.53 9.31 4.56
N THR A 292 24.65 9.05 3.89
CA THR A 292 26.03 9.05 4.43
C THR A 292 27.00 9.88 3.58
N GLY A 293 26.50 10.51 2.52
CA GLY A 293 27.28 11.37 1.65
C GLY A 293 27.64 12.71 2.30
N PRO A 294 28.40 13.55 1.57
CA PRO A 294 28.71 14.89 2.04
C PRO A 294 27.44 15.71 2.31
N PRO A 295 27.47 16.67 3.23
CA PRO A 295 26.34 17.57 3.47
C PRO A 295 25.91 18.28 2.18
N LEU A 296 24.61 18.28 1.89
CA LEU A 296 24.06 18.95 0.71
C LEU A 296 24.27 20.46 0.79
N ALA A 297 24.88 21.05 -0.25
CA ALA A 297 24.89 22.48 -0.42
C ALA A 297 23.47 22.99 -0.71
N PRO A 298 23.14 24.26 -0.40
CA PRO A 298 21.80 24.80 -0.65
C PRO A 298 21.33 24.71 -2.12
N ALA A 299 22.25 24.80 -3.08
CA ALA A 299 21.95 24.67 -4.51
C ALA A 299 21.61 23.22 -4.88
N ASP A 300 22.48 22.27 -4.53
CA ASP A 300 22.28 20.83 -4.80
C ASP A 300 20.99 20.31 -4.14
N TRP A 301 20.71 20.77 -2.93
CA TRP A 301 19.46 20.45 -2.23
C TRP A 301 18.22 20.96 -2.98
N LEU A 302 18.29 22.18 -3.53
CA LEU A 302 17.18 22.76 -4.27
C LEU A 302 16.96 22.05 -5.61
N GLU A 303 18.05 21.67 -6.28
CA GLU A 303 18.00 20.83 -7.48
C GLU A 303 17.35 19.48 -7.17
N LEU A 304 17.81 18.79 -6.12
CA LEU A 304 17.20 17.53 -5.67
C LEU A 304 15.69 17.67 -5.37
N LEU A 305 15.28 18.76 -4.70
CA LEU A 305 13.88 19.05 -4.44
C LEU A 305 13.08 19.22 -5.74
N ARG A 306 13.61 19.99 -6.71
CA ARG A 306 12.98 20.23 -8.02
C ARG A 306 12.86 18.93 -8.81
N GLU A 307 13.92 18.14 -8.89
CA GLU A 307 13.92 16.86 -9.59
C GLU A 307 12.93 15.86 -8.98
N THR A 308 12.91 15.77 -7.64
CA THR A 308 12.00 14.86 -6.94
C THR A 308 10.54 15.27 -7.16
N ASP A 309 10.22 16.57 -7.02
CA ASP A 309 8.87 17.10 -7.29
C ASP A 309 8.45 16.86 -8.74
N HIS A 310 9.35 17.13 -9.69
CA HIS A 310 9.11 16.92 -11.12
C HIS A 310 8.80 15.45 -11.42
N LEU A 311 9.63 14.52 -10.93
CA LEU A 311 9.43 13.09 -11.11
C LEU A 311 8.11 12.62 -10.49
N GLN A 312 7.75 13.08 -9.29
CA GLN A 312 6.49 12.71 -8.65
C GLN A 312 5.26 13.24 -9.38
N ARG A 313 5.30 14.47 -9.88
CA ARG A 313 4.18 15.05 -10.64
C ARG A 313 3.96 14.37 -11.98
N ASN A 314 5.02 13.83 -12.57
CA ASN A 314 4.97 13.08 -13.82
C ASN A 314 4.55 11.61 -13.66
N LEU A 315 4.31 11.13 -12.43
CA LEU A 315 3.67 9.83 -12.17
C LEU A 315 2.15 9.86 -12.40
N ALA A 316 1.53 11.05 -12.39
CA ALA A 316 0.07 11.23 -12.41
C ALA A 316 -0.52 11.50 -13.80
#